data_AF-A0A817ZH98-F1
#
_entry.id   AF-A0A817ZH98-F1
#
_cell.length_a   1.000
_cell.length_b   1.000
_cell.length_c   1.000
_cell.angle_alpha   90.00
_cell.angle_beta   90.00
_cell.angle_gamma   90.00
#
_symmetry.space_group_name_H-M   'P 1'
#
loop_
_entity.id
_entity.type
_entity.pdbx_description
1 polymer ?
#
loop_
_entity_poly.entity_id
_entity_poly.type
_entity_poly.pdbx_seq_one_letter_code
_entity_poly.pdbx_strand_id
1 'polypeptide(L)'
;MLVELNDRFSSKTLSLMKSIFTVYPNSTNFLNIDAIDEFCFHIGGDSSALKNEFLVIKSMLQSKKINYVIELYSELISMSDAFPQTLKNDNQCHITMPISQVTCERSFSKMKIIKNYLRNSMANERLSDLTVMALERDFEINYERV
;
A
#
# COMPACT_ATOMS: atom_id res chain seq x y z
N MET A 1 3.25 1.53 -23.23
CA MET A 1 2.22 0.78 -22.47
C MET A 1 2.70 -0.62 -22.11
N LEU A 2 3.12 -1.47 -23.07
CA LEU A 2 3.68 -2.80 -22.77
C LEU A 2 5.03 -2.75 -22.03
N VAL A 3 5.91 -1.81 -22.38
CA VAL A 3 7.19 -1.60 -21.69
C VAL A 3 6.97 -1.16 -20.24
N GLU A 4 6.13 -0.14 -20.01
CA GLU A 4 5.72 0.31 -18.68
C GLU A 4 5.07 -0.79 -17.83
N LEU A 5 4.27 -1.68 -18.46
CA LEU A 5 3.70 -2.84 -17.78
C LEU A 5 4.76 -3.85 -17.37
N ASN A 6 5.73 -4.12 -18.25
CA ASN A 6 6.83 -5.03 -17.98
C ASN A 6 7.78 -4.47 -16.91
N ASP A 7 8.03 -3.17 -16.89
CA ASP A 7 8.84 -2.52 -15.85
C ASP A 7 8.08 -2.55 -14.51
N ARG A 8 6.77 -2.30 -14.53
CA ARG A 8 5.90 -2.31 -13.34
C ARG A 8 5.69 -3.69 -12.72
N PHE A 9 5.70 -4.75 -13.53
CA PHE A 9 5.60 -6.14 -13.08
C PHE A 9 6.92 -6.90 -13.27
N SER A 10 8.03 -6.17 -13.27
CA SER A 10 9.37 -6.73 -13.29
C SER A 10 9.61 -7.65 -12.10
N SER A 11 10.60 -8.53 -12.22
CA SER A 11 10.99 -9.45 -11.15
C SER A 11 11.27 -8.72 -9.83
N LYS A 12 11.89 -7.53 -9.90
CA LYS A 12 12.21 -6.68 -8.74
C LYS A 12 10.98 -6.07 -8.07
N THR A 13 9.98 -5.64 -8.85
CA THR A 13 8.72 -5.14 -8.29
C THR A 13 7.87 -6.27 -7.70
N LEU A 14 7.94 -7.46 -8.29
CA LEU A 14 7.24 -8.64 -7.79
C LEU A 14 7.80 -9.11 -6.44
N SER A 15 9.11 -9.03 -6.30
CA SER A 15 9.83 -9.48 -5.12
C SER A 15 9.62 -8.49 -3.94
N LEU A 16 9.64 -7.18 -4.22
CA LEU A 16 9.12 -6.15 -3.30
C LEU A 16 7.63 -6.37 -2.93
N MET A 17 6.79 -6.70 -3.90
CA MET A 17 5.36 -6.95 -3.62
C MET A 17 5.18 -8.15 -2.67
N LYS A 18 5.92 -9.24 -2.89
CA LYS A 18 5.92 -10.41 -2.00
C LYS A 18 6.41 -10.08 -0.60
N SER A 19 7.38 -9.17 -0.49
CA SER A 19 7.94 -8.73 0.78
C SER A 19 6.94 -7.88 1.57
N ILE A 20 6.20 -6.99 0.92
CA ILE A 20 5.09 -6.22 1.54
C ILE A 20 4.00 -7.15 2.07
N PHE A 21 3.67 -8.23 1.34
CA PHE A 21 2.66 -9.17 1.80
C PHE A 21 3.04 -9.90 3.09
N THR A 22 4.33 -9.95 3.47
CA THR A 22 4.74 -10.62 4.73
C THR A 22 4.10 -10.05 5.99
N VAL A 23 3.60 -8.81 5.95
CA VAL A 23 3.00 -8.15 7.12
C VAL A 23 1.47 -8.20 7.10
N TYR A 24 0.85 -8.71 6.03
CA TYR A 24 -0.60 -8.83 5.92
C TYR A 24 -1.12 -10.17 6.49
N PRO A 25 -1.95 -10.16 7.55
CA PRO A 25 -2.42 -11.38 8.22
C PRO A 25 -3.20 -12.35 7.32
N ASN A 26 -3.96 -11.83 6.35
CA ASN A 26 -4.73 -12.62 5.39
C ASN A 26 -3.94 -13.05 4.15
N SER A 27 -2.67 -12.69 4.05
CA SER A 27 -1.85 -13.06 2.90
C SER A 27 -1.33 -14.50 3.05
N THR A 28 -1.07 -15.14 1.91
CA THR A 28 -0.43 -16.47 1.88
C THR A 28 1.04 -16.43 2.31
N ASN A 29 1.65 -15.25 2.34
CA ASN A 29 3.08 -15.07 2.63
C ASN A 29 3.33 -14.42 4.02
N PHE A 30 2.30 -14.40 4.88
CA PHE A 30 2.36 -13.76 6.20
C PHE A 30 3.51 -14.31 7.05
N LEU A 31 4.34 -13.41 7.58
CA LEU A 31 5.54 -13.68 8.38
C LEU A 31 6.50 -14.69 7.74
N ASN A 32 6.65 -14.65 6.41
CA ASN A 32 7.64 -15.46 5.71
C ASN A 32 9.03 -14.83 5.80
N ILE A 33 9.97 -15.57 6.39
CA ILE A 33 11.36 -15.18 6.67
C ILE A 33 12.16 -14.94 5.39
N ASP A 34 11.87 -15.70 4.32
CA ASP A 34 12.65 -15.67 3.08
C ASP A 34 12.48 -14.35 2.32
N ALA A 35 11.34 -13.67 2.50
CA ALA A 35 11.04 -12.41 1.83
C ALA A 35 11.44 -11.17 2.66
N ILE A 36 11.96 -11.36 3.89
CA ILE A 36 12.34 -10.26 4.79
C ILE A 36 13.62 -9.58 4.34
N ASP A 37 14.58 -10.33 3.76
CA ASP A 37 15.87 -9.76 3.37
C ASP A 37 15.71 -8.61 2.35
N GLU A 38 14.83 -8.82 1.38
CA GLU A 38 14.53 -7.83 0.36
C GLU A 38 13.73 -6.65 0.92
N PHE A 39 12.83 -6.91 1.87
CA PHE A 39 12.13 -5.86 2.59
C PHE A 39 13.11 -4.96 3.38
N CYS A 40 14.01 -5.56 4.14
CA CYS A 40 15.04 -4.85 4.90
C CYS A 40 15.99 -4.05 4.01
N PHE A 41 16.35 -4.57 2.83
CA PHE A 41 17.16 -3.85 1.86
C PHE A 41 16.48 -2.55 1.41
N HIS A 42 15.16 -2.55 1.24
CA HIS A 42 14.41 -1.39 0.79
C HIS A 42 14.08 -0.38 1.89
N ILE A 43 13.84 -0.83 3.12
CA ILE A 43 13.50 0.04 4.25
C ILE A 43 14.74 0.55 5.01
N GLY A 44 15.89 -0.12 4.87
CA GLY A 44 17.11 0.27 5.58
C GLY A 44 17.14 -0.20 7.04
N GLY A 45 16.67 -1.42 7.29
CA GLY A 45 16.64 -2.06 8.61
C GLY A 45 17.62 -3.23 8.77
N ASP A 46 17.81 -3.70 10.00
CA ASP A 46 18.61 -4.89 10.29
C ASP A 46 17.78 -6.17 10.03
N SER A 47 18.17 -6.92 8.98
CA SER A 47 17.51 -8.19 8.62
C SER A 47 17.57 -9.22 9.74
N SER A 48 18.69 -9.32 10.47
CA SER A 48 18.86 -10.34 11.49
C SER A 48 17.90 -10.12 12.67
N ALA A 49 17.78 -8.87 13.13
CA ALA A 49 16.85 -8.48 14.18
C ALA A 49 15.39 -8.67 13.75
N LEU A 50 15.02 -8.26 12.53
CA LEU A 50 13.64 -8.37 12.05
C LEU A 50 13.20 -9.85 11.90
N LYS A 51 14.10 -10.72 11.43
CA LYS A 51 13.83 -12.17 11.35
C LYS A 51 13.56 -12.79 12.72
N ASN A 52 14.31 -12.39 13.74
CA ASN A 52 14.11 -12.88 15.10
C ASN A 52 12.78 -12.40 15.69
N GLU A 53 12.43 -11.12 15.50
CA GLU A 53 11.15 -10.57 15.92
C GLU A 53 9.98 -11.31 15.24
N PHE A 54 10.06 -11.54 13.92
CA PHE A 54 9.02 -12.25 13.16
C PHE A 54 8.82 -13.70 13.61
N LEU A 55 9.89 -14.40 13.99
CA LEU A 55 9.79 -15.75 14.57
C LEU A 55 9.00 -15.75 15.87
N VAL A 56 9.28 -14.78 16.75
CA VAL A 56 8.56 -14.63 18.02
C VAL A 56 7.10 -14.24 17.77
N ILE A 57 6.84 -13.25 16.92
CA ILE A 57 5.48 -12.83 16.55
C ILE A 57 4.69 -14.00 15.96
N LYS A 58 5.30 -14.79 15.06
CA LYS A 58 4.66 -15.97 14.47
C LYS A 58 4.25 -16.99 15.54
N SER A 59 5.09 -17.20 16.56
CA SER A 59 4.76 -18.10 17.68
C SER A 59 3.64 -17.54 18.57
N MET A 60 3.59 -16.22 18.78
CA MET A 60 2.54 -15.57 19.56
C MET A 60 1.17 -15.63 18.85
N LEU A 61 1.17 -15.40 17.54
CA LEU A 61 -0.03 -15.39 16.72
C LEU A 61 -0.62 -16.79 16.46
N GLN A 62 0.10 -17.88 16.72
CA GLN A 62 -0.49 -19.23 16.65
C GLN A 62 -1.70 -19.40 17.56
N SER A 63 -1.79 -18.60 18.62
CA SER A 63 -2.90 -18.64 19.58
C SER A 63 -4.11 -17.78 19.18
N LYS A 64 -3.98 -16.87 18.20
CA LYS A 64 -4.99 -15.86 17.87
C LYS A 64 -5.13 -15.65 16.36
N LYS A 65 -6.37 -15.59 15.89
CA LYS A 65 -6.66 -15.25 14.49
C LYS A 65 -6.75 -13.73 14.34
N ILE A 66 -5.79 -13.14 13.65
CA ILE A 66 -5.80 -11.70 13.31
C ILE A 66 -6.23 -11.56 11.85
N ASN A 67 -7.18 -10.66 11.58
CA ASN A 67 -7.69 -10.44 10.22
C ASN A 67 -7.18 -9.13 9.61
N TYR A 68 -6.88 -8.12 10.44
CA TYR A 68 -6.49 -6.80 9.97
C TYR A 68 -5.10 -6.39 10.48
N VAL A 69 -4.35 -5.65 9.65
CA VAL A 69 -3.03 -5.09 10.03
C VAL A 69 -3.14 -4.17 11.25
N ILE A 70 -4.27 -3.45 11.39
CA ILE A 70 -4.50 -2.55 12.52
C ILE A 70 -4.62 -3.32 13.86
N GLU A 71 -5.20 -4.52 13.83
CA GLU A 71 -5.31 -5.40 15.00
C GLU A 71 -3.93 -5.94 15.39
N LEU A 72 -3.15 -6.39 14.40
CA LEU A 72 -1.75 -6.80 14.61
C LEU A 72 -0.95 -5.67 15.27
N TYR A 73 -1.06 -4.47 14.71
CA TYR A 73 -0.35 -3.30 15.23
C TYR A 73 -0.76 -2.95 16.66
N SER A 74 -2.06 -3.08 17.00
CA SER A 74 -2.55 -2.84 18.37
C SER A 74 -2.01 -3.84 19.39
N GLU A 75 -1.74 -5.09 19.00
CA GLU A 75 -1.10 -6.05 19.89
C GLU A 75 0.39 -5.76 20.06
N LEU A 76 1.09 -5.43 18.97
CA LEU A 76 2.52 -5.16 18.99
C LEU A 76 2.86 -3.88 19.74
N ILE A 77 2.02 -2.84 19.67
CA ILE A 77 2.26 -1.57 20.39
C ILE A 77 2.23 -1.77 21.91
N SER A 78 1.45 -2.74 22.39
CA SER A 78 1.38 -3.10 23.81
C SER A 78 2.70 -3.70 24.31
N MET A 79 3.56 -4.16 23.40
CA MET A 79 4.88 -4.77 23.66
C MET A 79 5.98 -4.01 22.89
N SER A 80 5.88 -2.68 22.85
CA SER A 80 6.74 -1.87 21.98
C SER A 80 8.25 -2.05 22.19
N ASP A 81 8.68 -2.37 23.42
CA ASP A 81 10.08 -2.64 23.74
C ASP A 81 10.59 -3.98 23.19
N ALA A 82 9.69 -4.94 22.94
CA ALA A 82 10.04 -6.28 22.46
C ALA A 82 10.20 -6.35 20.93
N PHE A 83 9.55 -5.43 20.18
CA PHE A 83 9.51 -5.45 18.71
C PHE A 83 9.88 -4.10 18.06
N PRO A 84 11.04 -3.51 18.40
CA PRO A 84 11.42 -2.18 17.93
C PRO A 84 11.65 -2.10 16.41
N GLN A 85 12.12 -3.17 15.75
CA GLN A 85 12.36 -3.15 14.30
C GLN A 85 11.05 -3.25 13.53
N THR A 86 10.17 -4.17 13.93
CA THR A 86 8.85 -4.36 13.34
C THR A 86 8.03 -3.07 13.46
N LEU A 87 7.98 -2.46 14.64
CA LEU A 87 7.21 -1.22 14.85
C LEU A 87 7.79 0.01 14.14
N LYS A 88 9.12 0.10 13.97
CA LYS A 88 9.73 1.17 13.17
C LYS A 88 9.42 1.03 11.69
N ASN A 89 9.56 -0.18 11.15
CA ASN A 89 9.39 -0.45 9.73
C ASN A 89 7.92 -0.45 9.32
N ASP A 90 7.03 -0.95 10.20
CA ASP A 90 5.60 -1.07 9.92
C ASP A 90 4.88 0.29 9.89
N ASN A 91 5.25 1.19 10.80
CA ASN A 91 4.61 2.50 10.91
C ASN A 91 4.84 3.40 9.70
N GLN A 92 6.03 3.35 9.10
CA GLN A 92 6.38 4.26 8.00
C GLN A 92 6.02 3.72 6.62
N CYS A 93 5.99 2.40 6.43
CA CYS A 93 5.87 1.81 5.11
C CYS A 93 4.52 1.13 4.86
N HIS A 94 3.98 0.39 5.82
CA HIS A 94 2.80 -0.46 5.52
C HIS A 94 1.48 0.29 5.52
N ILE A 95 1.30 1.26 6.41
CA ILE A 95 0.08 2.07 6.47
C ILE A 95 0.08 3.11 5.33
N THR A 96 1.25 3.54 4.88
CA THR A 96 1.41 4.60 3.89
C THR A 96 1.50 4.10 2.46
N MET A 97 1.93 2.85 2.22
CA MET A 97 2.00 2.29 0.87
C MET A 97 0.60 2.06 0.30
N PRO A 98 0.25 2.72 -0.82
CA PRO A 98 -1.00 2.43 -1.51
C PRO A 98 -0.88 1.09 -2.24
N ILE A 99 -1.26 0.01 -1.58
CA ILE A 99 -1.23 -1.34 -2.18
C ILE A 99 -2.41 -1.55 -3.14
N SER A 100 -3.50 -0.80 -2.96
CA SER A 100 -4.67 -0.88 -3.84
C SER A 100 -4.64 0.22 -4.91
N GLN A 101 -4.86 -0.18 -6.17
CA GLN A 101 -5.01 0.74 -7.29
C GLN A 101 -6.35 1.45 -7.32
N VAL A 102 -7.28 1.14 -6.41
CA VAL A 102 -8.67 1.61 -6.47
C VAL A 102 -8.74 3.13 -6.50
N THR A 103 -7.91 3.82 -5.72
CA THR A 103 -7.84 5.28 -5.69
C THR A 103 -7.31 5.85 -7.01
N CYS A 104 -6.28 5.21 -7.58
CA CYS A 104 -5.74 5.59 -8.89
C CYS A 104 -6.74 5.31 -10.02
N GLU A 105 -7.41 4.16 -10.03
CA GLU A 105 -8.43 3.80 -11.01
C GLU A 105 -9.63 4.73 -10.95
N ARG A 106 -10.09 5.10 -9.74
CA ARG A 106 -11.10 6.14 -9.53
C ARG A 106 -10.64 7.47 -10.14
N SER A 107 -9.38 7.85 -9.92
CA SER A 107 -8.77 9.08 -10.46
C SER A 107 -8.71 9.08 -11.99
N PHE A 108 -8.22 8.00 -12.60
CA PHE A 108 -8.17 7.84 -14.05
C PHE A 108 -9.57 7.79 -14.67
N SER A 109 -10.55 7.18 -14.00
CA SER A 109 -11.95 7.15 -14.43
C SER A 109 -12.56 8.55 -14.46
N LYS A 110 -12.35 9.35 -13.41
CA LYS A 110 -12.80 10.76 -13.37
C LYS A 110 -12.13 11.60 -14.46
N MET A 111 -10.82 11.47 -14.64
CA MET A 111 -10.09 12.15 -15.73
C MET A 111 -10.64 11.77 -17.12
N LYS A 112 -10.95 10.48 -17.33
CA LYS A 112 -11.55 9.99 -18.58
C LYS A 112 -12.93 10.60 -18.83
N ILE A 113 -13.77 10.71 -17.79
CA ILE A 113 -15.09 11.37 -17.89
C ILE A 113 -14.94 12.83 -18.29
N ILE A 114 -14.05 13.57 -17.61
CA ILE A 114 -13.76 14.99 -17.92
C ILE A 114 -13.34 15.15 -19.38
N LYS A 115 -12.37 14.33 -19.83
CA LYS A 115 -11.84 14.38 -21.20
C LYS A 115 -12.91 14.07 -22.25
N ASN A 116 -13.77 13.10 -21.98
CA ASN A 116 -14.88 12.73 -22.87
C ASN A 116 -15.95 13.83 -22.94
N TYR A 117 -16.34 14.40 -21.80
CA TYR A 117 -17.37 15.43 -21.74
C TYR A 117 -16.93 16.73 -22.42
N LEU A 118 -15.66 17.13 -22.22
CA LEU A 118 -15.12 18.35 -22.81
C LEU A 118 -14.69 18.19 -24.28
N ARG A 119 -14.71 16.96 -24.84
CA ARG A 119 -14.42 16.63 -26.25
C ARG A 119 -13.19 17.35 -26.84
N ASN A 120 -12.17 17.62 -26.03
CA ASN A 120 -11.08 18.54 -26.35
C ASN A 120 -9.68 17.91 -26.25
N SER A 121 -8.75 18.40 -27.09
CA SER A 121 -7.30 18.31 -26.86
C SER A 121 -6.87 19.44 -25.92
N MET A 122 -7.14 19.30 -24.61
CA MET A 122 -6.66 20.28 -23.63
C MET A 122 -5.21 20.01 -23.26
N ALA A 123 -4.49 21.05 -22.85
CA ALA A 123 -3.15 20.90 -22.28
C ALA A 123 -3.18 20.04 -21.01
N ASN A 124 -2.13 19.26 -20.79
CA ASN A 124 -2.05 18.31 -19.67
C ASN A 124 -2.18 18.99 -18.30
N GLU A 125 -1.63 20.21 -18.14
CA GLU A 125 -1.75 20.99 -16.90
C GLU A 125 -3.22 21.27 -16.55
N ARG A 126 -3.97 21.88 -17.48
CA ARG A 126 -5.39 22.19 -17.27
C ARG A 126 -6.24 20.94 -17.01
N LEU A 127 -5.92 19.82 -17.66
CA LEU A 127 -6.60 18.55 -17.40
C LEU A 127 -6.30 18.01 -15.99
N SER A 128 -5.04 18.12 -15.55
CA SER A 128 -4.61 17.72 -14.21
C SER A 128 -5.35 18.54 -13.16
N ASP A 129 -5.35 19.87 -13.28
CA ASP A 129 -6.03 20.78 -12.35
C ASP A 129 -7.53 20.47 -12.24
N LEU A 130 -8.20 20.25 -13.37
CA LEU A 130 -9.64 19.92 -13.37
C LEU A 130 -9.92 18.55 -12.75
N THR A 131 -9.00 17.60 -12.92
CA THR A 131 -9.11 16.27 -12.34
C THR A 131 -8.96 16.34 -10.82
N VAL A 132 -7.99 17.12 -10.31
CA VAL A 132 -7.81 17.35 -8.86
C VAL A 132 -9.07 17.99 -8.26
N MET A 133 -9.60 19.05 -8.88
CA MET A 133 -10.86 19.67 -8.45
C MET A 133 -12.07 18.74 -8.50
N ALA A 134 -12.04 17.70 -9.33
CA ALA A 134 -13.10 16.70 -9.41
C ALA A 134 -12.93 15.54 -8.41
N LEU A 135 -11.71 15.28 -7.94
CA LEU A 135 -11.40 14.25 -6.94
C LEU A 135 -11.67 14.74 -5.53
N GLU A 136 -11.22 15.96 -5.21
CA GLU A 136 -11.40 16.62 -3.91
C GLU A 136 -12.77 17.31 -3.77
N ARG A 137 -13.75 16.88 -4.56
CA ARG A 137 -15.07 17.51 -4.54
C ARG A 137 -15.91 16.94 -3.41
N ASP A 138 -16.07 17.71 -2.34
CA ASP A 138 -16.83 17.32 -1.14
C ASP A 138 -18.37 17.40 -1.31
N PHE A 139 -18.86 18.06 -2.37
CA PHE A 139 -20.30 18.28 -2.60
C PHE A 139 -20.77 17.75 -3.96
N GLU A 140 -21.89 17.02 -3.96
CA GLU A 140 -22.57 16.60 -5.18
C GLU A 140 -23.35 17.77 -5.80
N ILE A 141 -23.10 18.06 -7.08
CA ILE A 141 -23.83 19.07 -7.83
C ILE A 141 -25.13 18.44 -8.31
N ASN A 142 -26.26 18.96 -7.84
CA ASN A 142 -27.57 18.58 -8.34
C ASN A 142 -27.85 19.33 -9.65
N TYR A 143 -27.77 18.62 -10.78
CA TYR A 143 -27.96 19.17 -12.12
C TYR A 143 -29.43 19.49 -12.46
N GLU A 144 -30.39 19.11 -11.61
CA GLU A 144 -31.83 19.38 -11.83
C GLU A 144 -32.29 20.74 -11.24
N ARG A 145 -31.39 21.46 -10.56
CA ARG A 145 -31.67 22.77 -9.93
C ARG A 145 -31.04 23.97 -10.64
N VAL A 146 -30.61 23.81 -11.90
CA VAL A 146 -30.05 24.90 -12.73
C VAL A 146 -31.03 25.28 -13.82
#